data_AF-A0A226QTD7-F1
#
_entry.id   AF-A0A226QTD7-F1
#
_cell.length_a   1.000
_cell.length_b   1.000
_cell.length_c   1.000
_cell.angle_alpha   90.00
_cell.angle_beta   90.00
_cell.angle_gamma   90.00
#
_symmetry.space_group_name_H-M   'P 1'
#
loop_
_entity.id
_entity.type
_entity.pdbx_description
1 polymer ?
#
loop_
_entity_poly.entity_id
_entity_poly.type
_entity_poly.pdbx_seq_one_letter_code
_entity_poly.pdbx_strand_id
1 'polypeptide(L)'
;MKNSILFLILIGAILLGGCSLLSDLKKTASENMAIDKKLPKYELNKENFKEISYEGKTYIIQESEVDRDNLDEPIGKVSENITINENNEILSKKELRKIEVVPNKKDEKRTHLNFGWVYSIKGVSPDEEVAVVINNKFHLAKIK
;
A
#
# COMPACT_ATOMS: atom_id res chain seq x y z
N MET A 1 -18.94 -26.81 42.53
CA MET A 1 -17.63 -26.13 42.71
C MET A 1 -16.58 -26.52 41.65
N LYS A 2 -16.36 -27.81 41.34
CA LYS A 2 -15.38 -28.26 40.31
C LYS A 2 -15.55 -27.61 38.92
N ASN A 3 -16.78 -27.47 38.43
CA ASN A 3 -17.04 -26.91 37.09
C ASN A 3 -16.77 -25.39 37.03
N SER A 4 -16.92 -24.67 38.14
CA SER A 4 -16.64 -23.23 38.21
C SER A 4 -15.14 -22.92 38.20
N ILE A 5 -14.32 -23.82 38.75
CA ILE A 5 -12.86 -23.70 38.74
C ILE A 5 -12.32 -23.99 37.33
N LEU A 6 -12.92 -24.95 36.63
CA LEU A 6 -12.53 -25.29 35.24
C LEU A 6 -12.77 -24.12 34.27
N PHE A 7 -13.87 -23.38 34.43
CA PHE A 7 -14.17 -22.19 33.63
C PHE A 7 -13.19 -21.03 33.88
N LEU A 8 -12.77 -20.80 35.12
CA LEU A 8 -11.78 -19.77 35.46
C LEU A 8 -10.39 -20.10 34.90
N ILE A 9 -9.99 -21.37 34.90
CA ILE A 9 -8.73 -21.82 34.30
C ILE A 9 -8.76 -21.66 32.77
N LEU A 10 -9.89 -21.96 32.13
CA LEU A 10 -10.06 -21.81 30.68
C LEU A 10 -9.98 -20.33 30.25
N ILE A 11 -10.60 -19.42 31.02
CA ILE A 11 -10.52 -17.97 30.78
C ILE A 11 -9.09 -17.46 31.02
N GLY A 12 -8.40 -17.95 32.06
CA GLY A 12 -7.00 -17.64 32.32
C GLY A 12 -6.05 -18.06 31.19
N ALA A 13 -6.28 -19.22 30.59
CA ALA A 13 -5.48 -19.71 29.46
C ALA A 13 -5.67 -18.87 28.17
N ILE A 14 -6.89 -18.38 27.93
CA ILE A 14 -7.21 -17.51 26.78
C ILE A 14 -6.56 -16.11 26.94
N LEU A 15 -6.46 -15.60 28.18
CA LEU A 15 -5.84 -14.31 28.47
C LEU A 15 -4.31 -14.32 28.37
N LEU A 16 -3.66 -15.47 28.59
CA LEU A 16 -2.19 -15.58 28.55
C LEU A 16 -1.63 -15.77 27.14
N GLY A 17 -2.39 -16.39 26.22
CA GLY A 17 -1.95 -16.60 24.83
C GLY A 17 -2.02 -15.36 23.93
N GLY A 18 -2.75 -14.31 24.34
CA GLY A 18 -2.90 -13.08 23.56
C GLY A 18 -1.71 -12.11 23.67
N CYS A 19 -0.88 -12.22 24.72
CA CYS A 19 0.22 -11.29 24.96
C CYS A 19 1.37 -11.45 23.97
N SER A 20 1.71 -12.68 23.58
CA SER A 20 2.79 -12.93 22.60
C SER A 20 2.44 -12.40 21.22
N LEU A 21 1.20 -12.64 20.76
CA LEU A 21 0.70 -12.10 19.49
C LEU A 21 0.71 -10.56 19.49
N LEU A 22 0.31 -9.93 20.60
CA LEU A 22 0.32 -8.48 20.73
C LEU A 22 1.75 -7.92 20.73
N SER A 23 2.70 -8.58 21.42
CA SER A 23 4.10 -8.16 21.39
C SER A 23 4.73 -8.31 20.02
N ASP A 24 4.40 -9.37 19.29
CA ASP A 24 4.89 -9.62 17.94
C ASP A 24 4.36 -8.56 16.96
N LEU A 25 3.06 -8.27 17.02
CA LEU A 25 2.45 -7.20 16.23
C LEU A 25 3.10 -5.84 16.50
N LYS A 26 3.33 -5.52 17.78
CA LYS A 26 4.00 -4.28 18.18
C LYS A 26 5.42 -4.22 17.61
N LYS A 27 6.15 -5.34 17.67
CA LYS A 27 7.52 -5.44 17.15
C LYS A 27 7.53 -5.23 15.63
N THR A 28 6.71 -5.98 14.88
CA THR A 28 6.60 -5.84 13.43
C THR A 28 6.17 -4.44 13.01
N ALA A 29 5.20 -3.83 13.71
CA ALA A 29 4.82 -2.44 13.44
C ALA A 29 6.00 -1.47 13.66
N SER A 30 6.77 -1.66 14.73
CA SER A 30 7.93 -0.81 15.04
C SER A 30 9.03 -0.97 13.98
N GLU A 31 9.30 -2.18 13.53
CA GLU A 31 10.25 -2.48 12.45
C GLU A 31 9.81 -1.84 11.13
N ASN A 32 8.54 -2.01 10.76
CA ASN A 32 7.99 -1.41 9.55
C ASN A 32 8.02 0.13 9.60
N MET A 33 7.75 0.75 10.75
CA MET A 33 7.90 2.20 10.92
C MET A 33 9.35 2.66 10.77
N ALA A 34 10.31 1.88 11.28
CA ALA A 34 11.73 2.21 11.15
C ALA A 34 12.21 2.11 9.69
N ILE A 35 11.72 1.12 8.94
CA ILE A 35 11.94 1.00 7.49
C ILE A 35 11.31 2.20 6.78
N ASP A 36 10.01 2.45 6.99
CA ASP A 36 9.28 3.55 6.33
C ASP A 36 9.95 4.91 6.54
N LYS A 37 10.52 5.16 7.72
CA LYS A 37 11.23 6.42 8.03
C LYS A 37 12.50 6.62 7.18
N LYS A 38 13.13 5.55 6.72
CA LYS A 38 14.38 5.58 5.95
C LYS A 38 14.16 5.50 4.44
N LEU A 39 13.03 4.96 4.00
CA LEU A 39 12.78 4.76 2.57
C LEU A 39 12.73 6.10 1.82
N PRO A 40 13.44 6.22 0.70
CA PRO A 40 13.35 7.39 -0.15
C PRO A 40 11.94 7.56 -0.72
N LYS A 41 11.56 8.82 -0.93
CA LYS A 41 10.27 9.15 -1.54
C LYS A 41 10.43 9.27 -3.05
N TYR A 42 9.72 8.42 -3.78
CA TYR A 42 9.53 8.53 -5.22
C TYR A 42 8.39 9.50 -5.51
N GLU A 43 8.56 10.33 -6.53
CA GLU A 43 7.56 11.28 -7.00
C GLU A 43 6.66 10.61 -8.04
N LEU A 44 5.35 10.63 -7.82
CA LEU A 44 4.38 10.20 -8.82
C LEU A 44 4.15 11.31 -9.84
N ASN A 45 4.20 10.99 -11.13
CA ASN A 45 3.73 11.88 -12.16
C ASN A 45 2.20 12.01 -12.06
N LYS A 46 1.73 13.15 -11.53
CA LYS A 46 0.30 13.42 -11.31
C LYS A 46 -0.46 13.83 -12.57
N GLU A 47 0.21 13.97 -13.71
CA GLU A 47 -0.43 14.25 -14.99
C GLU A 47 -0.90 12.95 -15.67
N ASN A 48 -0.13 11.86 -15.52
CA ASN A 48 -0.42 10.60 -16.21
C ASN A 48 -0.61 9.38 -15.29
N PHE A 49 -0.20 9.45 -14.03
CA PHE A 49 -0.26 8.37 -13.03
C PHE A 49 0.45 7.06 -13.43
N LYS A 50 1.33 7.13 -14.43
CA LYS A 50 2.02 5.98 -15.04
C LYS A 50 3.53 6.04 -14.87
N GLU A 51 4.07 7.13 -14.31
CA GLU A 51 5.50 7.30 -14.10
C GLU A 51 5.78 7.62 -12.64
N ILE A 52 6.87 7.06 -12.12
CA ILE A 52 7.46 7.47 -10.85
C ILE A 52 8.91 7.87 -11.04
N SER A 53 9.40 8.84 -10.27
CA SER A 53 10.78 9.31 -10.38
C SER A 53 11.48 9.41 -9.03
N TYR A 54 12.78 9.14 -9.04
CA TYR A 54 13.66 9.32 -7.88
C TYR A 54 15.10 9.55 -8.36
N GLU A 55 15.79 10.56 -7.79
CA GLU A 55 17.18 10.91 -8.11
C GLU A 55 17.49 11.02 -9.62
N GLY A 56 16.58 11.63 -10.39
CA GLY A 56 16.75 11.81 -11.84
C GLY A 56 16.48 10.56 -12.69
N LYS A 57 16.13 9.43 -12.06
CA LYS A 57 15.64 8.22 -12.74
C LYS A 57 14.12 8.26 -12.82
N THR A 58 13.56 7.98 -13.99
CA THR A 58 12.11 7.90 -14.21
C THR A 58 11.75 6.50 -14.67
N TYR A 59 10.81 5.87 -13.99
CA TYR A 59 10.32 4.53 -14.27
C TYR A 59 8.88 4.60 -14.80
N ILE A 60 8.60 3.85 -15.86
CA ILE A 60 7.27 3.71 -16.46
C ILE A 60 6.62 2.44 -15.90
N ILE A 61 5.50 2.62 -15.21
CA ILE A 61 4.66 1.57 -14.65
C ILE A 61 3.98 0.81 -15.79
N GLN A 62 4.15 -0.50 -15.79
CA GLN A 62 3.57 -1.43 -16.74
C GLN A 62 2.25 -2.02 -16.21
N GLU A 63 1.42 -2.53 -17.12
CA GLU A 63 0.22 -3.28 -16.76
C GLU A 63 0.53 -4.65 -16.17
N SER A 64 1.71 -5.20 -16.48
CA SER A 64 2.19 -6.50 -15.98
C SER A 64 2.51 -6.46 -14.48
N GLU A 65 2.13 -7.51 -13.77
CA GLU A 65 2.37 -7.69 -12.34
C GLU A 65 3.62 -8.56 -12.08
N VAL A 66 4.29 -8.32 -10.96
CA VAL A 66 5.39 -9.13 -10.43
C VAL A 66 4.85 -10.00 -9.29
N ASP A 67 5.19 -11.29 -9.29
CA ASP A 67 4.82 -12.17 -8.17
C ASP A 67 5.52 -11.71 -6.88
N ARG A 68 4.81 -11.80 -5.75
CA ARG A 68 5.35 -11.51 -4.43
C ARG A 68 6.62 -12.31 -4.14
N ASP A 69 6.69 -13.56 -4.59
CA ASP A 69 7.84 -14.43 -4.36
C ASP A 69 9.11 -13.96 -5.10
N ASN A 70 8.96 -13.08 -6.10
CA ASN A 70 10.07 -12.47 -6.84
C ASN A 70 10.52 -11.11 -6.29
N LEU A 71 9.83 -10.58 -5.27
CA LEU A 71 10.23 -9.34 -4.60
C LEU A 71 11.39 -9.60 -3.64
N ASP A 72 12.28 -8.63 -3.53
CA ASP A 72 13.35 -8.62 -2.55
C ASP A 72 13.05 -7.59 -1.45
N GLU A 73 13.85 -6.54 -1.29
CA GLU A 73 13.68 -5.56 -0.22
C GLU A 73 12.90 -4.30 -0.66
N PRO A 74 12.22 -3.62 0.27
CA PRO A 74 11.67 -2.30 -0.02
C PRO A 74 12.80 -1.29 -0.19
N ILE A 75 12.81 -0.60 -1.33
CA ILE A 75 13.85 0.38 -1.70
C ILE A 75 13.31 1.81 -1.78
N GLY A 76 12.00 2.00 -1.69
CA GLY A 76 11.39 3.32 -1.71
C GLY A 76 9.89 3.31 -1.43
N LYS A 77 9.28 4.49 -1.49
CA LYS A 77 7.83 4.65 -1.36
C LYS A 77 7.32 5.82 -2.17
N VAL A 78 6.12 5.67 -2.72
CA VAL A 78 5.36 6.77 -3.34
C VAL A 78 4.44 7.41 -2.30
N SER A 79 3.67 6.58 -1.59
CA SER A 79 2.73 6.97 -0.52
C SER A 79 1.72 8.05 -0.94
N GLU A 80 1.12 7.88 -2.11
CA GLU A 80 0.08 8.77 -2.63
C GLU A 80 -1.25 8.03 -2.73
N ASN A 81 -2.32 8.66 -2.23
CA ASN A 81 -3.68 8.16 -2.33
C ASN A 81 -4.54 9.22 -3.03
N ILE A 82 -4.99 8.88 -4.22
CA ILE A 82 -5.74 9.78 -5.10
C ILE A 82 -6.98 9.08 -5.63
N THR A 83 -8.00 9.87 -5.93
CA THR A 83 -9.18 9.38 -6.66
C THR A 83 -9.34 10.26 -7.88
N ILE A 84 -9.46 9.63 -9.03
CA ILE A 84 -9.61 10.31 -10.32
C ILE A 84 -10.97 10.00 -10.93
N ASN A 85 -11.47 10.90 -11.76
CA ASN A 85 -12.64 10.64 -12.60
C ASN A 85 -12.24 9.99 -13.95
N GLU A 86 -13.21 9.83 -14.85
CA GLU A 86 -13.01 9.28 -16.19
C GLU A 86 -12.09 10.11 -17.10
N ASN A 87 -11.86 11.38 -16.78
CA ASN A 87 -10.96 12.30 -17.50
C ASN A 87 -9.55 12.35 -16.89
N ASN A 88 -9.24 11.48 -15.92
CA ASN A 88 -8.01 11.50 -15.11
C ASN A 88 -7.84 12.76 -14.25
N GLU A 89 -8.92 13.47 -13.93
CA GLU A 89 -8.87 14.65 -13.05
C GLU A 89 -8.90 14.20 -11.59
N ILE A 90 -7.99 14.74 -10.76
CA ILE A 90 -7.93 14.43 -9.33
C ILE A 90 -9.11 15.08 -8.61
N LEU A 91 -9.93 14.26 -7.94
CA LEU A 91 -11.07 14.73 -7.17
C LEU A 91 -10.64 15.33 -5.82
N SER A 92 -11.16 16.52 -5.52
CA SER A 92 -10.94 17.17 -4.23
C SER A 92 -11.72 16.48 -3.10
N LYS A 93 -11.30 16.69 -1.85
CA LYS A 93 -12.06 16.22 -0.67
C LYS A 93 -13.51 16.70 -0.66
N LYS A 94 -13.79 17.88 -1.22
CA LYS A 94 -15.15 18.42 -1.31
C LYS A 94 -16.00 17.58 -2.26
N GLU A 95 -15.45 17.20 -3.42
CA GLU A 95 -16.12 16.36 -4.41
C GLU A 95 -16.35 14.93 -3.93
N LEU A 96 -15.36 14.36 -3.25
CA LEU A 96 -15.47 13.02 -2.65
C LEU A 96 -16.53 12.95 -1.54
N ARG A 97 -16.82 14.08 -0.86
CA ARG A 97 -17.84 14.17 0.21
C ARG A 97 -19.24 14.52 -0.30
N LYS A 98 -19.41 14.83 -1.59
CA LYS A 98 -20.76 15.12 -2.13
C LYS A 98 -21.61 13.85 -2.04
N ILE A 99 -22.79 14.00 -1.45
CA ILE A 99 -23.83 12.96 -1.40
C ILE A 99 -25.00 13.48 -2.22
N GLU A 100 -25.45 12.72 -3.20
CA GLU A 100 -26.68 13.04 -3.93
C GLU A 100 -27.87 12.51 -3.13
N VAL A 101 -28.72 13.42 -2.66
CA VAL A 101 -29.95 13.06 -1.91
C VAL A 101 -31.03 12.54 -2.85
N VAL A 102 -31.07 13.09 -4.07
CA VAL A 102 -31.94 12.64 -5.16
C VAL A 102 -31.05 12.44 -6.39
N PRO A 103 -30.97 11.23 -6.96
CA PRO A 103 -30.14 10.96 -8.14
C PRO A 103 -30.65 11.80 -9.30
N ASN A 104 -29.86 12.81 -9.71
CA ASN A 104 -30.23 13.71 -10.81
C ASN A 104 -29.06 13.94 -11.78
N LYS A 105 -27.92 13.29 -11.54
CA LYS A 105 -26.77 13.31 -12.43
C LYS A 105 -26.41 11.90 -12.84
N LYS A 106 -25.76 11.80 -13.99
CA LYS A 106 -25.13 10.56 -14.42
C LYS A 106 -24.04 10.20 -13.41
N ASP A 107 -23.99 8.94 -13.02
CA ASP A 107 -22.94 8.42 -12.12
C ASP A 107 -21.57 8.71 -12.73
N GLU A 108 -20.78 9.51 -12.02
CA GLU A 108 -19.38 9.77 -12.35
C GLU A 108 -18.57 8.51 -12.01
N LYS A 109 -17.89 7.93 -13.00
CA LYS A 109 -16.96 6.82 -12.75
C LYS A 109 -15.74 7.35 -11.99
N ARG A 110 -15.44 6.71 -10.86
CA ARG A 110 -14.30 7.07 -10.00
C ARG A 110 -13.33 5.90 -9.92
N THR A 111 -12.05 6.19 -10.08
CA THR A 111 -10.96 5.22 -9.92
C THR A 111 -10.11 5.63 -8.74
N HIS A 112 -10.01 4.74 -7.75
CA HIS A 112 -9.11 4.91 -6.63
C HIS A 112 -7.72 4.38 -6.99
N LEU A 113 -6.68 5.19 -6.74
CA LEU A 113 -5.30 4.80 -6.94
C LEU A 113 -4.55 5.00 -5.61
N ASN A 114 -4.08 3.89 -5.05
CA ASN A 114 -3.27 3.85 -3.86
C ASN A 114 -1.87 3.37 -4.22
N PHE A 115 -0.91 4.29 -4.26
CA PHE A 115 0.49 4.01 -4.52
C PHE A 115 1.24 3.84 -3.19
N GLY A 116 1.83 2.66 -3.01
CA GLY A 116 2.50 2.24 -1.78
C GLY A 116 4.02 2.24 -1.88
N TRP A 117 4.62 1.11 -1.49
CA TRP A 117 6.06 0.89 -1.48
C TRP A 117 6.60 0.55 -2.89
N VAL A 118 7.90 0.76 -3.06
CA VAL A 118 8.70 0.35 -4.21
C VAL A 118 9.69 -0.71 -3.72
N TYR A 119 9.76 -1.84 -4.41
CA TYR A 119 10.62 -2.98 -4.09
C TYR A 119 11.64 -3.23 -5.19
N SER A 120 12.82 -3.71 -4.80
CA SER A 120 13.72 -4.38 -5.72
C SER A 120 13.15 -5.76 -6.13
N ILE A 121 13.57 -6.23 -7.31
CA ILE A 121 13.18 -7.53 -7.85
C ILE A 121 14.39 -8.45 -7.80
N LYS A 122 14.21 -9.69 -7.35
CA LYS A 122 15.30 -10.67 -7.21
C LYS A 122 16.04 -10.86 -8.54
N GLY A 123 17.36 -10.68 -8.51
CA GLY A 123 18.21 -10.89 -9.69
C GLY A 123 18.10 -9.83 -10.77
N VAL A 124 17.40 -8.71 -10.53
CA VAL A 124 17.28 -7.57 -11.45
C VAL A 124 17.82 -6.32 -10.77
N SER A 125 18.54 -5.49 -11.53
CA SER A 125 19.06 -4.22 -11.00
C SER A 125 17.90 -3.24 -10.77
N PRO A 126 17.82 -2.57 -9.59
CA PRO A 126 16.86 -1.49 -9.36
C PRO A 126 17.00 -0.31 -10.34
N ASP A 127 18.15 -0.19 -11.00
CA ASP A 127 18.41 0.85 -12.01
C ASP A 127 17.78 0.51 -13.38
N GLU A 128 17.28 -0.72 -13.54
CA GLU A 128 16.60 -1.20 -14.74
C GLU A 128 15.10 -1.39 -14.47
N GLU A 129 14.77 -2.16 -13.43
CA GLU A 129 13.39 -2.51 -13.10
C GLU A 129 13.14 -2.51 -11.59
N VAL A 130 11.95 -2.05 -11.22
CA VAL A 130 11.45 -2.04 -9.83
C VAL A 130 10.01 -2.50 -9.80
N ALA A 131 9.53 -2.97 -8.64
CA ALA A 131 8.13 -3.31 -8.43
C ALA A 131 7.44 -2.22 -7.60
N VAL A 132 6.35 -1.65 -8.10
CA VAL A 132 5.59 -0.57 -7.46
C VAL A 132 4.26 -1.11 -6.96
N VAL A 133 3.95 -0.91 -5.67
CA VAL A 133 2.66 -1.32 -5.12
C VAL A 133 1.58 -0.33 -5.56
N ILE A 134 0.57 -0.81 -6.29
CA ILE A 134 -0.61 -0.03 -6.68
C ILE A 134 -1.85 -0.86 -6.34
N ASN A 135 -2.74 -0.32 -5.50
CA ASN A 135 -3.97 -1.02 -5.09
C ASN A 135 -3.71 -2.46 -4.61
N ASN A 136 -2.68 -2.65 -3.79
CA ASN A 136 -2.25 -3.93 -3.20
C ASN A 136 -1.67 -4.95 -4.19
N LYS A 137 -1.42 -4.56 -5.45
CA LYS A 137 -0.75 -5.37 -6.48
C LYS A 137 0.64 -4.83 -6.74
N PHE A 138 1.57 -5.69 -7.15
CA PHE A 138 2.95 -5.32 -7.46
C PHE A 138 3.09 -5.14 -8.96
N HIS A 139 3.13 -3.91 -9.45
CA HIS A 139 3.30 -3.61 -10.86
C HIS A 139 4.77 -3.48 -11.22
N LEU A 140 5.18 -4.07 -12.33
CA LEU A 140 6.52 -3.86 -12.88
C LEU A 140 6.65 -2.41 -13.35
N ALA A 141 7.76 -1.75 -13.04
CA ALA A 141 8.12 -0.46 -13.58
C ALA A 141 9.54 -0.51 -14.14
N LYS A 142 9.71 -0.02 -15.37
CA LYS A 142 10.99 -0.06 -16.09
C LYS A 142 11.55 1.34 -16.26
N ILE A 143 12.87 1.49 -16.18
CA ILE A 143 13.53 2.75 -16.49
C ILE A 143 13.16 3.24 -17.90
N LYS A 144 12.95 4.55 -18.05
CA LYS A 144 12.61 5.20 -19.32
C LYS A 144 13.80 5.36 -20.26
#